data_AF-A0A3B9UWD5-F1
#
_entry.id   AF-A0A3B9UWD5-F1
#
_cell.length_a   1.000
_cell.length_b   1.000
_cell.length_c   1.000
_cell.angle_alpha   90.00
_cell.angle_beta   90.00
_cell.angle_gamma   90.00
#
_symmetry.space_group_name_H-M   'P 1'
#
loop_
_entity.id
_entity.type
_entity.pdbx_description
1 polymer ?
#
loop_
_entity_poly.entity_id
_entity_poly.type
_entity_poly.pdbx_seq_one_letter_code
_entity_poly.pdbx_strand_id
1 'polypeptide(L)'
;MVKNNKKEKKFSRYTVFFITMAVIFTILIVRLLFLQVVMVEEYREEASKKPYKNVSKVAPRGDIIDRKGEVLATSKQSYALMFTETPESKEVFFDTMEKVFKILDENKISIVDEFPITVEPKFEFKFNAVDEASKQWMELRFKKDRGFQEDIINKLYKGKSESDLSKAELQKVDEELLKITAEEAFNKLFNEYKEQFKKNYEIDIDKKNYSLTDKRRYIIVLDSIKIQSYSGYKPVIISNSLDKEAAFIFEQLQPDLPGIMVETQP
;
A
#
# COMPACT_ATOMS: atom_id res chain seq x y z
N MET A 1 34.36 -57.48 -57.69
CA MET A 1 33.88 -56.09 -57.58
C MET A 1 32.69 -56.04 -56.64
N VAL A 2 32.87 -55.42 -55.47
CA VAL A 2 31.80 -55.20 -54.49
C VAL A 2 30.88 -54.10 -55.04
N LYS A 3 29.60 -54.40 -55.27
CA LYS A 3 28.59 -53.40 -55.63
C LYS A 3 27.70 -53.16 -54.42
N ASN A 4 27.93 -52.04 -53.75
CA ASN A 4 27.20 -51.58 -52.57
C ASN A 4 25.70 -51.46 -52.84
N ASN A 5 24.88 -52.15 -52.05
CA ASN A 5 23.44 -51.96 -52.00
C ASN A 5 23.11 -50.66 -51.26
N LYS A 6 22.77 -49.60 -51.99
CA LYS A 6 22.05 -48.44 -51.45
C LYS A 6 20.65 -48.91 -51.01
N LYS A 7 20.45 -49.15 -49.72
CA LYS A 7 19.10 -49.31 -49.15
C LYS A 7 18.44 -47.94 -49.12
N GLU A 8 17.46 -47.72 -49.99
CA GLU A 8 16.58 -46.55 -49.90
C GLU A 8 15.82 -46.61 -48.56
N LYS A 9 16.06 -45.62 -47.69
CA LYS A 9 15.33 -45.47 -46.43
C LYS A 9 13.89 -45.08 -46.75
N LYS A 10 12.98 -46.06 -46.72
CA LYS A 10 11.53 -45.80 -46.76
C LYS A 10 11.15 -44.98 -45.52
N PHE A 11 10.46 -43.86 -45.71
CA PHE A 11 9.93 -43.02 -44.64
C PHE A 11 9.10 -43.87 -43.66
N SER A 12 9.56 -43.97 -42.40
CA SER A 12 8.84 -44.69 -41.35
C SER A 12 7.65 -43.87 -40.86
N ARG A 13 6.54 -44.53 -40.50
CA ARG A 13 5.33 -43.88 -39.94
C ARG A 13 5.67 -43.03 -38.70
N TYR A 14 6.64 -43.46 -37.91
CA TYR A 14 7.17 -42.71 -36.77
C TYR A 14 7.92 -41.44 -37.18
N THR A 15 8.68 -41.47 -38.28
CA THR A 15 9.37 -40.28 -38.81
C THR A 15 8.37 -39.23 -39.25
N VAL A 16 7.27 -39.63 -39.90
CA VAL A 16 6.19 -38.72 -40.29
C VAL A 16 5.52 -38.09 -39.06
N PHE A 17 5.21 -38.89 -38.02
CA PHE A 17 4.66 -38.37 -36.76
C PHE A 17 5.56 -37.33 -36.09
N PHE A 18 6.87 -37.60 -35.99
CA PHE A 18 7.82 -36.65 -35.41
C PHE A 18 7.93 -35.36 -36.23
N ILE A 19 7.87 -35.43 -37.56
CA ILE A 19 7.87 -34.24 -38.42
C ILE A 19 6.60 -33.41 -38.18
N THR A 20 5.42 -34.03 -38.13
CA THR A 20 4.17 -33.32 -37.85
C THR A 20 4.18 -32.66 -36.47
N MET A 21 4.66 -33.38 -35.45
CA MET A 21 4.82 -32.84 -34.10
C MET A 21 5.79 -31.64 -34.08
N ALA A 22 6.93 -31.75 -34.75
CA ALA A 22 7.91 -30.67 -34.86
C ALA A 22 7.33 -29.43 -35.55
N VAL A 23 6.49 -29.60 -36.58
CA VAL A 23 5.81 -28.49 -37.25
C VAL A 23 4.84 -27.77 -36.30
N ILE A 24 4.01 -28.52 -35.55
CA ILE A 24 3.07 -27.93 -34.58
C ILE A 24 3.83 -27.14 -33.50
N PHE A 25 4.89 -27.71 -32.93
CA PHE A 25 5.71 -27.01 -31.94
C PHE A 25 6.39 -25.78 -32.53
N THR A 26 6.88 -25.86 -33.76
CA THR A 26 7.50 -24.70 -34.44
C THR A 26 6.48 -23.57 -34.60
N ILE A 27 5.24 -23.88 -34.99
CA ILE A 27 4.16 -22.88 -35.09
C ILE A 27 3.86 -22.26 -33.72
N LEU A 28 3.79 -23.06 -32.65
CA LEU A 28 3.57 -22.55 -31.29
C LEU A 28 4.72 -21.67 -30.82
N ILE A 29 5.97 -22.06 -31.08
CA ILE A 29 7.17 -21.28 -30.73
C ILE A 29 7.17 -19.94 -31.47
N VAL A 30 6.92 -19.95 -32.79
CA VAL A 30 6.84 -18.71 -33.58
C VAL A 30 5.71 -17.82 -33.07
N ARG A 31 4.53 -18.39 -32.74
CA ARG A 31 3.42 -17.63 -32.19
C ARG A 31 3.76 -17.01 -30.83
N LEU A 32 4.49 -17.73 -29.99
CA LEU A 32 4.91 -17.28 -28.67
C LEU A 32 5.96 -16.17 -28.79
N LEU A 33 6.94 -16.30 -29.68
CA LEU A 33 7.91 -15.24 -29.98
C LEU A 33 7.24 -13.99 -30.54
N PHE A 34 6.23 -14.13 -31.40
CA PHE A 34 5.46 -12.99 -31.90
C PHE A 34 4.77 -12.23 -30.76
N LEU A 35 4.15 -12.95 -29.82
CA LEU A 35 3.46 -12.35 -28.67
C LEU A 35 4.45 -11.65 -27.72
N GLN A 36 5.64 -12.22 -27.53
CA GLN A 36 6.66 -11.69 -26.61
C GLN A 36 7.52 -10.57 -27.19
N VAL A 37 7.76 -10.53 -28.51
CA VAL A 37 8.69 -9.57 -29.14
C VAL A 37 7.93 -8.46 -29.88
N VAL A 38 6.91 -8.81 -30.67
CA VAL A 38 6.22 -7.82 -31.53
C VAL A 38 5.15 -7.06 -30.76
N MET A 39 4.36 -7.76 -29.94
CA MET A 39 3.21 -7.18 -29.25
C MET A 39 3.51 -6.83 -27.78
N VAL A 40 4.78 -6.78 -27.39
CA VAL A 40 5.16 -6.65 -25.98
C VAL A 40 4.69 -5.33 -25.39
N GLU A 41 4.76 -4.25 -26.16
CA GLU A 41 4.41 -2.90 -25.69
C GLU A 41 2.90 -2.78 -25.50
N GLU A 42 2.10 -3.24 -26.47
CA GLU A 42 0.64 -3.20 -26.43
C GLU A 42 0.07 -4.05 -25.28
N TYR A 43 0.52 -5.30 -25.12
CA TYR A 43 0.06 -6.14 -24.02
C TYR A 43 0.57 -5.66 -22.65
N ARG A 44 1.74 -5.03 -22.60
CA ARG A 44 2.24 -4.41 -21.36
C ARG A 44 1.40 -3.19 -20.99
N GLU A 45 0.98 -2.40 -21.97
CA GLU A 45 0.09 -1.27 -21.78
C GLU A 45 -1.31 -1.73 -21.35
N GLU A 46 -1.89 -2.74 -22.00
CA GLU A 46 -3.19 -3.31 -21.61
C GLU A 46 -3.16 -3.95 -20.21
N ALA A 47 -2.10 -4.69 -19.88
CA ALA A 47 -1.92 -5.30 -18.56
C ALA A 47 -1.75 -4.24 -17.46
N SER A 48 -1.04 -3.14 -17.77
CA SER A 48 -0.89 -2.01 -16.84
C SER A 48 -2.23 -1.28 -16.64
N LYS A 49 -3.06 -1.22 -17.68
CA LYS A 49 -4.40 -0.59 -17.63
C LYS A 49 -5.47 -1.47 -16.98
N LYS A 50 -5.32 -2.79 -16.97
CA LYS A 50 -6.29 -3.74 -16.41
C LYS A 50 -5.63 -4.71 -15.42
N PRO A 51 -5.16 -4.24 -14.26
CA PRO A 51 -4.88 -5.16 -13.17
C PRO A 51 -6.18 -5.90 -12.83
N TYR A 52 -6.18 -7.24 -12.96
CA TYR A 52 -7.30 -8.06 -12.50
C TYR A 52 -7.39 -7.92 -10.97
N LYS A 53 -8.27 -7.06 -10.48
CA LYS A 53 -8.54 -6.96 -9.04
C LYS A 53 -9.75 -7.84 -8.75
N ASN A 54 -9.54 -8.92 -8.00
CA ASN A 54 -10.65 -9.69 -7.44
C ASN A 54 -11.34 -8.81 -6.39
N VAL A 55 -12.41 -8.11 -6.78
CA VAL A 55 -13.25 -7.37 -5.83
C VAL A 55 -14.26 -8.35 -5.26
N SER A 56 -13.94 -8.89 -4.09
CA SER A 56 -14.85 -9.76 -3.35
C SER A 56 -15.99 -8.90 -2.78
N LYS A 57 -17.18 -8.99 -3.37
CA LYS A 57 -18.37 -8.38 -2.78
C LYS A 57 -18.80 -9.19 -1.57
N VAL A 58 -18.60 -8.65 -0.37
CA VAL A 58 -19.05 -9.26 0.87
C VAL A 58 -20.57 -9.09 0.97
N ALA A 59 -21.29 -10.17 1.28
CA ALA A 59 -22.74 -10.12 1.45
C ALA A 59 -23.11 -9.41 2.76
N PRO A 60 -24.24 -8.67 2.80
CA PRO A 60 -24.73 -8.07 4.03
C PRO A 60 -25.06 -9.13 5.08
N ARG A 61 -24.89 -8.77 6.35
CA ARG A 61 -25.27 -9.63 7.49
C ARG A 61 -26.79 -9.59 7.66
N GLY A 62 -27.35 -10.66 8.23
CA GLY A 62 -28.75 -10.67 8.63
C GLY A 62 -29.00 -9.71 9.81
N ASP A 63 -30.20 -9.13 9.85
CA ASP A 63 -30.63 -8.27 10.95
C ASP A 63 -30.71 -9.06 12.27
N ILE A 64 -30.26 -8.43 13.36
CA ILE A 64 -30.43 -8.96 14.72
C ILE A 64 -31.77 -8.43 15.24
N ILE A 65 -32.70 -9.34 15.50
CA ILE A 65 -34.05 -9.02 16.01
C ILE A 65 -34.25 -9.55 17.44
N ASP A 66 -35.01 -8.82 18.26
CA ASP A 66 -35.50 -9.31 19.55
C ASP A 66 -36.64 -10.33 19.35
N ARG A 67 -37.04 -11.04 20.40
CA ARG A 67 -38.17 -11.99 20.44
C ARG A 67 -39.48 -11.39 19.91
N LYS A 68 -39.66 -10.08 20.00
CA LYS A 68 -40.84 -9.35 19.49
C LYS A 68 -40.74 -8.98 18.00
N GLY A 69 -39.62 -9.27 17.34
CA GLY A 69 -39.37 -8.90 15.95
C GLY A 69 -38.84 -7.48 15.75
N GLU A 70 -38.49 -6.76 16.83
CA GLU A 70 -37.87 -5.43 16.74
C GLU A 70 -36.38 -5.55 16.39
N VAL A 71 -35.93 -4.77 15.40
CA VAL A 71 -34.55 -4.78 14.92
C VAL A 71 -33.64 -4.06 15.91
N LEU A 72 -32.68 -4.78 16.48
CA LEU A 72 -31.66 -4.26 17.39
C LEU A 72 -30.38 -3.83 16.65
N ALA A 73 -30.04 -4.51 15.55
CA ALA A 73 -28.91 -4.15 14.70
C ALA A 73 -29.21 -4.51 13.25
N THR A 74 -28.94 -3.58 12.34
CA THR A 74 -29.07 -3.76 10.89
C THR A 74 -27.78 -3.34 10.20
N SER A 75 -27.44 -4.00 9.10
CA SER A 75 -26.33 -3.59 8.25
C SER A 75 -26.76 -2.40 7.40
N LYS A 76 -26.01 -1.31 7.45
CA LYS A 76 -26.17 -0.18 6.54
C LYS A 76 -24.96 -0.14 5.62
N GLN A 77 -25.23 -0.07 4.32
CA GLN A 77 -24.20 0.11 3.33
C GLN A 77 -23.43 1.42 3.61
N SER A 78 -22.13 1.29 3.84
CA SER A 78 -21.21 2.42 3.92
C SER A 78 -20.21 2.35 2.77
N TYR A 79 -19.53 3.46 2.51
CA TYR A 79 -18.49 3.53 1.51
C TYR A 79 -17.16 3.81 2.18
N ALA A 80 -16.11 3.13 1.71
CA ALA A 80 -14.75 3.34 2.15
C ALA A 80 -13.95 4.01 1.04
N LEU A 81 -13.27 5.11 1.39
CA LEU A 81 -12.32 5.76 0.53
C LEU A 81 -10.95 5.13 0.76
N MET A 82 -10.36 4.63 -0.32
CA MET A 82 -9.08 3.97 -0.27
C MET A 82 -8.09 4.60 -1.25
N PHE A 83 -6.80 4.48 -0.94
CA PHE A 83 -5.70 4.93 -1.77
C PHE A 83 -4.78 3.75 -2.08
N THR A 84 -4.46 3.57 -3.35
CA THR A 84 -3.47 2.59 -3.81
C THR A 84 -2.29 3.33 -4.43
N GLU A 85 -1.07 3.01 -3.99
CA GLU A 85 0.14 3.60 -4.55
C GLU A 85 0.40 3.03 -5.95
N THR A 86 0.37 3.92 -6.95
CA THR A 86 0.83 3.72 -8.33
C THR A 86 1.96 4.72 -8.63
N PRO A 87 2.78 4.50 -9.68
CA PRO A 87 3.80 5.46 -10.09
C PRO A 87 3.22 6.87 -10.30
N GLU A 88 2.09 6.96 -10.99
CA GLU A 88 1.38 8.22 -11.25
C GLU A 88 0.83 8.85 -9.95
N SER A 89 0.21 8.06 -9.07
CA SER A 89 -0.36 8.60 -7.83
C SER A 89 0.70 9.11 -6.87
N LYS A 90 1.92 8.53 -6.92
CA LYS A 90 3.04 8.95 -6.08
C LYS A 90 3.54 10.35 -6.48
N GLU A 91 3.51 10.67 -7.76
CA GLU A 91 3.98 11.95 -8.29
C GLU A 91 3.05 13.10 -7.88
N VAL A 92 1.74 12.90 -7.96
CA VAL A 92 0.73 13.92 -7.64
C VAL A 92 0.07 13.73 -6.27
N PHE A 93 0.73 12.99 -5.36
CA PHE A 93 0.16 12.59 -4.07
C PHE A 93 -0.36 13.76 -3.24
N PHE A 94 0.45 14.80 -3.04
CA PHE A 94 0.10 15.92 -2.15
C PHE A 94 -1.06 16.75 -2.70
N ASP A 95 -1.08 17.01 -4.01
CA ASP A 95 -2.17 17.74 -4.67
C ASP A 95 -3.47 16.92 -4.67
N THR A 96 -3.37 15.60 -4.87
CA THR A 96 -4.50 14.68 -4.79
C THR A 96 -5.08 14.66 -3.37
N MET A 97 -4.23 14.52 -2.36
CA MET A 97 -4.65 14.49 -0.96
C MET A 97 -5.20 15.83 -0.49
N GLU A 98 -4.69 16.96 -0.98
CA GLU A 98 -5.26 18.28 -0.69
C GLU A 98 -6.72 18.38 -1.17
N LYS A 99 -6.99 17.95 -2.41
CA LYS A 99 -8.36 17.89 -2.94
C LYS A 99 -9.23 16.93 -2.13
N VAL A 100 -8.69 15.76 -1.77
CA VAL A 100 -9.40 14.76 -0.96
C VAL A 100 -9.76 15.33 0.41
N PHE A 101 -8.82 15.93 1.13
CA PHE A 101 -9.07 16.52 2.45
C PHE A 101 -10.11 17.64 2.38
N LYS A 102 -10.05 18.48 1.34
CA LYS A 102 -11.05 19.52 1.12
C LYS A 102 -12.46 18.93 0.96
N ILE A 103 -12.63 17.90 0.13
CA ILE A 103 -13.93 17.23 -0.06
C ILE A 103 -14.39 16.57 1.24
N LEU A 104 -13.49 15.94 2.00
CA LEU A 104 -13.82 15.33 3.28
C LEU A 104 -14.26 16.38 4.31
N ASP A 105 -13.59 17.52 4.40
CA ASP A 105 -13.93 18.61 5.33
C ASP A 105 -15.28 19.27 4.96
N GLU A 106 -15.54 19.50 3.66
CA GLU A 106 -16.82 20.04 3.17
C GLU A 106 -18.01 19.14 3.53
N ASN A 107 -17.81 17.83 3.47
CA ASN A 107 -18.81 16.83 3.83
C ASN A 107 -18.78 16.43 5.32
N LYS A 108 -17.88 17.03 6.13
CA LYS A 108 -17.67 16.72 7.56
C LYS A 108 -17.38 15.23 7.84
N ILE A 109 -16.67 14.58 6.93
CA ILE A 109 -16.32 13.16 7.02
C ILE A 109 -14.98 13.00 7.74
N SER A 110 -14.93 12.13 8.75
CA SER A 110 -13.70 11.83 9.48
C SER A 110 -12.77 10.89 8.71
N ILE A 111 -11.47 11.15 8.83
CA ILE A 111 -10.39 10.26 8.39
C ILE A 111 -10.20 9.17 9.46
N VAL A 112 -9.80 7.97 9.05
CA VAL A 112 -9.37 6.90 9.96
C VAL A 112 -8.04 7.31 10.61
N ASP A 113 -8.09 7.67 11.89
CA ASP A 113 -6.93 8.10 12.67
C ASP A 113 -6.49 6.99 13.65
N GLU A 114 -5.57 6.14 13.20
CA GLU A 114 -4.88 5.17 14.04
C GLU A 114 -3.51 5.67 14.52
N PHE A 115 -3.15 6.92 14.19
CA PHE A 115 -1.82 7.44 14.44
C PHE A 115 -1.70 7.97 15.88
N PRO A 116 -0.74 7.45 16.67
CA PRO A 116 -0.70 7.71 18.11
C PRO A 116 -0.19 9.11 18.48
N ILE A 117 0.41 9.87 17.56
CA ILE A 117 0.87 11.23 17.87
C ILE A 117 -0.25 12.22 17.64
N THR A 118 -0.62 12.93 18.70
CA THR A 118 -1.50 14.10 18.63
C THR A 118 -0.67 15.38 18.52
N VAL A 119 -1.18 16.38 17.79
CA VAL A 119 -0.50 17.69 17.59
C VAL A 119 -1.19 18.84 18.32
N GLU A 120 -2.48 18.68 18.64
CA GLU A 120 -3.29 19.66 19.36
C GLU A 120 -3.96 18.99 20.57
N PRO A 121 -3.88 19.58 21.79
CA PRO A 121 -3.26 20.87 22.15
C PRO A 121 -1.73 20.83 22.34
N LYS A 122 -1.11 19.64 22.36
CA LYS A 122 0.35 19.44 22.49
C LYS A 122 0.77 18.17 21.76
N PHE A 123 2.06 18.07 21.44
CA PHE A 123 2.67 16.83 20.94
C PHE A 123 2.70 15.77 22.05
N GLU A 124 1.78 14.82 21.99
CA GLU A 124 1.69 13.73 22.96
C GLU A 124 1.36 12.41 22.27
N PHE A 125 1.97 11.33 22.77
CA PHE A 125 1.63 9.96 22.39
C PHE A 125 0.35 9.51 23.12
N LYS A 126 -0.71 9.26 22.36
CA LYS A 126 -1.96 8.68 22.84
C LYS A 126 -2.08 7.25 22.34
N PHE A 127 -1.92 6.31 23.26
CA PHE A 127 -2.15 4.88 23.03
C PHE A 127 -3.40 4.42 23.77
N ASN A 128 -4.14 3.48 23.19
CA ASN A 128 -5.38 2.94 23.76
C ASN A 128 -5.16 1.95 24.94
N ALA A 129 -4.06 2.05 25.68
CA ALA A 129 -3.80 1.24 26.87
C ALA A 129 -4.15 1.96 28.17
N VAL A 130 -4.62 1.18 29.14
CA VAL A 130 -4.84 1.62 30.51
C VAL A 130 -3.51 1.63 31.28
N ASP A 131 -2.68 0.59 31.12
CA ASP A 131 -1.45 0.39 31.87
C ASP A 131 -0.23 1.13 31.30
N GLU A 132 0.62 1.66 32.18
CA GLU A 132 1.83 2.43 31.80
C GLU A 132 2.87 1.59 31.07
N ALA A 133 3.07 0.33 31.50
CA ALA A 133 3.96 -0.61 30.81
C ALA A 133 3.48 -0.91 29.38
N SER A 134 2.17 -1.04 29.16
CA SER A 134 1.59 -1.26 27.83
C SER A 134 1.72 -0.02 26.94
N LYS A 135 1.62 1.20 27.51
CA LYS A 135 1.90 2.45 26.78
C LYS A 135 3.35 2.52 26.33
N GLN A 136 4.30 2.26 27.23
CA GLN A 136 5.73 2.24 26.90
C GLN A 136 6.06 1.18 25.84
N TRP A 137 5.48 -0.02 25.96
CA TRP A 137 5.66 -1.07 24.97
C TRP A 137 5.13 -0.65 23.58
N MET A 138 3.96 -0.02 23.52
CA MET A 138 3.41 0.51 22.25
C MET A 138 4.24 1.64 21.68
N GLU A 139 4.80 2.50 22.53
CA GLU A 139 5.70 3.57 22.10
C GLU A 139 7.01 3.03 21.52
N LEU A 140 7.63 2.07 22.21
CA LEU A 140 8.80 1.37 21.72
C LEU A 140 8.50 0.71 20.38
N ARG A 141 7.40 -0.06 20.30
CA ARG A 141 6.99 -0.71 19.05
C ARG A 141 6.77 0.31 17.93
N PHE A 142 6.06 1.41 18.20
CA PHE A 142 5.85 2.48 17.23
C PHE A 142 7.17 3.01 16.66
N LYS A 143 8.15 3.24 17.52
CA LYS A 143 9.49 3.74 17.17
C LYS A 143 10.31 2.67 16.41
N LYS A 144 10.24 1.41 16.83
CA LYS A 144 10.95 0.29 16.19
C LYS A 144 10.42 0.02 14.78
N ASP A 145 9.10 -0.11 14.64
CA ASP A 145 8.43 -0.39 13.35
C ASP A 145 8.70 0.71 12.30
N ARG A 146 9.06 1.92 12.72
CA ARG A 146 9.36 3.07 11.85
C ARG A 146 10.84 3.32 11.61
N GLY A 147 11.73 2.48 12.15
CA GLY A 147 13.17 2.57 11.90
C GLY A 147 13.95 3.51 12.83
N PHE A 148 13.34 4.04 13.90
CA PHE A 148 14.08 4.85 14.87
C PHE A 148 15.18 4.05 15.59
N GLN A 149 14.98 2.74 15.71
CA GLN A 149 15.94 1.84 16.33
C GLN A 149 17.25 1.78 15.54
N GLU A 150 17.19 1.72 14.21
CA GLU A 150 18.38 1.65 13.35
C GLU A 150 19.28 2.87 13.52
N ASP A 151 18.69 4.07 13.62
CA ASP A 151 19.45 5.31 13.82
C ASP A 151 20.16 5.35 15.17
N ILE A 152 19.49 4.88 16.22
CA ILE A 152 20.09 4.82 17.56
C ILE A 152 21.19 3.76 17.62
N ILE A 153 20.97 2.59 16.99
CA ILE A 153 22.01 1.56 16.89
C ILE A 153 23.21 2.09 16.11
N ASN A 154 23.01 2.76 14.97
CA ASN A 154 24.10 3.35 14.19
C ASN A 154 24.87 4.42 14.98
N LYS A 155 24.19 5.18 15.85
CA LYS A 155 24.81 6.20 16.70
C LYS A 155 25.60 5.60 17.87
N LEU A 156 25.08 4.56 18.53
CA LEU A 156 25.68 3.95 19.72
C LEU A 156 26.69 2.85 19.41
N TYR A 157 26.42 2.06 18.37
CA TYR A 157 27.12 0.83 18.01
C TYR A 157 27.38 0.81 16.50
N LYS A 158 28.24 1.74 16.04
CA LYS A 158 28.65 1.84 14.64
C LYS A 158 29.03 0.46 14.08
N GLY A 159 28.26 -0.04 13.12
CA GLY A 159 28.55 -1.25 12.35
C GLY A 159 28.04 -2.59 12.92
N LYS A 160 27.19 -2.59 13.96
CA LYS A 160 26.45 -3.81 14.39
C LYS A 160 25.02 -3.79 13.86
N SER A 161 24.53 -4.93 13.40
CA SER A 161 23.11 -5.10 12.99
C SER A 161 22.27 -5.52 14.20
N GLU A 162 20.95 -5.31 14.14
CA GLU A 162 20.01 -5.68 15.23
C GLU A 162 20.17 -7.13 15.72
N SER A 163 20.54 -8.05 14.83
CA SER A 163 20.83 -9.46 15.12
C SER A 163 22.03 -9.71 16.03
N ASP A 164 22.94 -8.73 16.16
CA ASP A 164 24.24 -8.89 16.81
C ASP A 164 24.30 -8.23 18.20
N LEU A 165 23.21 -7.60 18.66
CA LEU A 165 23.14 -6.96 19.97
C LEU A 165 22.73 -7.95 21.07
N SER A 166 23.41 -7.86 22.21
CA SER A 166 22.99 -8.55 23.43
C SER A 166 21.70 -7.95 23.99
N LYS A 167 20.92 -8.74 24.76
CA LYS A 167 19.70 -8.26 25.45
C LYS A 167 19.94 -7.00 26.30
N ALA A 168 21.13 -6.87 26.90
CA ALA A 168 21.51 -5.70 27.68
C ALA A 168 21.84 -4.47 26.82
N GLU A 169 22.35 -4.66 25.60
CA GLU A 169 22.59 -3.56 24.66
C GLU A 169 21.27 -3.09 24.05
N LEU A 170 20.34 -4.02 23.76
CA LEU A 170 18.96 -3.72 23.35
C LEU A 170 18.19 -2.89 24.39
N GLN A 171 18.36 -3.18 25.68
CA GLN A 171 17.74 -2.38 26.75
C GLN A 171 18.26 -0.93 26.75
N LYS A 172 19.55 -0.72 26.52
CA LYS A 172 20.11 0.64 26.40
C LYS A 172 19.58 1.38 25.17
N VAL A 173 19.39 0.68 24.07
CA VAL A 173 18.74 1.24 22.87
C VAL A 173 17.28 1.61 23.18
N ASP A 174 16.55 0.76 23.89
CA ASP A 174 15.16 1.03 24.30
C ASP A 174 15.06 2.24 25.24
N GLU A 175 15.98 2.40 26.19
CA GLU A 175 16.06 3.59 27.04
C GLU A 175 16.33 4.87 26.26
N GLU A 176 17.22 4.83 25.26
CA GLU A 176 17.48 5.97 24.38
C GLU A 176 16.30 6.25 23.44
N LEU A 177 15.57 5.21 22.99
CA LEU A 177 14.34 5.38 22.20
C LEU A 177 13.28 6.13 23.01
N LEU A 178 13.10 5.81 24.30
CA LEU A 178 12.10 6.47 25.15
C LEU A 178 12.41 7.95 25.41
N LYS A 179 13.66 8.39 25.26
CA LYS A 179 14.03 9.82 25.38
C LYS A 179 13.55 10.67 24.21
N ILE A 180 13.29 10.05 23.05
CA ILE A 180 12.78 10.76 21.87
C ILE A 180 11.37 11.26 22.15
N THR A 181 11.19 12.56 22.08
CA THR A 181 9.89 13.21 22.32
C THR A 181 8.93 12.99 21.15
N ALA A 182 7.62 13.16 21.39
CA ALA A 182 6.60 13.05 20.35
C ALA A 182 6.81 14.06 19.20
N GLU A 183 7.30 15.26 19.52
CA GLU A 183 7.60 16.30 18.53
C GLU A 183 8.80 15.93 17.65
N GLU A 184 9.90 15.45 18.25
CA GLU A 184 11.07 14.99 17.50
C GLU A 184 10.71 13.80 16.60
N ALA A 185 9.92 12.86 17.12
CA ALA A 185 9.44 11.72 16.35
C ALA A 185 8.58 12.18 15.17
N PHE A 186 7.63 13.09 15.41
CA PHE A 186 6.77 13.64 14.36
C PHE A 186 7.56 14.35 13.26
N ASN A 187 8.47 15.26 13.64
CA ASN A 187 9.26 16.03 12.68
C ASN A 187 10.18 15.15 11.87
N LYS A 188 10.78 14.12 12.49
CA LYS A 188 11.62 13.16 11.78
C LYS A 188 10.81 12.35 10.78
N LEU A 189 9.66 11.80 11.18
CA LEU A 189 8.78 11.05 10.27
C LEU A 189 8.30 11.91 9.11
N PHE A 190 7.90 13.15 9.40
CA PHE A 190 7.49 14.09 8.37
C PHE A 190 8.60 14.34 7.35
N ASN A 191 9.83 14.58 7.82
CA ASN A 191 10.97 14.80 6.94
C ASN A 191 11.36 13.56 6.14
N GLU A 192 11.34 12.38 6.76
CA GLU A 192 11.64 11.12 6.08
C GLU A 192 10.62 10.83 4.97
N TYR A 193 9.33 10.92 5.28
CA TYR A 193 8.28 10.69 4.29
C TYR A 193 8.29 11.77 3.22
N LYS A 194 8.54 13.03 3.58
CA LYS A 194 8.73 14.11 2.61
C LYS A 194 9.86 13.77 1.63
N GLU A 195 11.04 13.36 2.11
CA GLU A 195 12.18 13.04 1.25
C GLU A 195 11.93 11.80 0.36
N GLN A 196 11.18 10.80 0.84
CA GLN A 196 10.78 9.66 0.02
C GLN A 196 9.91 10.04 -1.19
N PHE A 197 9.05 11.04 -1.03
CA PHE A 197 8.19 11.53 -2.12
C PHE A 197 8.84 12.65 -2.94
N LYS A 198 9.82 13.38 -2.37
CA LYS A 198 10.59 14.43 -3.04
C LYS A 198 11.64 13.90 -4.02
N LYS A 199 12.13 12.66 -3.85
CA LYS A 199 13.16 12.08 -4.72
C LYS A 199 12.75 12.00 -6.20
N ASN A 200 11.47 12.17 -6.51
CA ASN A 200 10.96 12.14 -7.89
C ASN A 200 10.60 13.50 -8.48
N TYR A 201 10.23 14.54 -7.72
CA TYR A 201 9.90 15.87 -8.27
C TYR A 201 10.02 17.02 -7.24
N GLU A 202 10.20 18.25 -7.73
CA GLU A 202 10.13 19.52 -6.98
C GLU A 202 8.71 19.78 -6.44
N ILE A 203 8.31 19.02 -5.42
CA ILE A 203 7.02 19.27 -4.75
C ILE A 203 7.23 20.47 -3.81
N ASP A 204 6.49 21.55 -4.09
CA ASP A 204 6.53 22.86 -3.44
C ASP A 204 5.96 22.84 -1.99
N ILE A 205 6.21 21.76 -1.25
CA ILE A 205 5.77 21.56 0.15
C ILE A 205 6.27 22.68 1.06
N ASP A 206 7.42 23.28 0.72
CA ASP A 206 8.02 24.37 1.49
C ASP A 206 7.43 25.76 1.17
N LYS A 207 6.73 25.95 0.04
CA LYS A 207 6.02 27.21 -0.26
C LYS A 207 4.60 27.26 0.28
N LYS A 208 3.95 26.10 0.47
CA LYS A 208 2.62 26.01 1.09
C LYS A 208 2.79 25.88 2.62
N ASN A 209 2.38 26.91 3.35
CA ASN A 209 2.47 26.93 4.81
C ASN A 209 1.36 26.07 5.44
N TYR A 210 1.49 24.75 5.38
CA TYR A 210 0.51 23.81 5.93
C TYR A 210 0.37 23.94 7.46
N SER A 211 -0.86 23.90 7.97
CA SER A 211 -1.12 23.84 9.40
C SER A 211 -0.54 22.56 10.01
N LEU A 212 -0.25 22.56 11.32
CA LEU A 212 0.20 21.36 12.04
C LEU A 212 -0.80 20.20 11.90
N THR A 213 -2.10 20.54 11.88
CA THR A 213 -3.19 19.58 11.71
C THR A 213 -3.21 18.98 10.30
N ASP A 214 -2.92 19.78 9.26
CA ASP A 214 -2.82 19.28 7.89
C ASP A 214 -1.60 18.36 7.75
N LYS A 215 -0.43 18.79 8.27
CA LYS A 215 0.78 17.95 8.29
C LYS A 215 0.52 16.60 8.94
N ARG A 216 -0.23 16.57 10.05
CA ARG A 216 -0.64 15.33 10.71
C ARG A 216 -1.50 14.46 9.80
N ARG A 217 -2.49 15.02 9.10
CA ARG A 217 -3.34 14.27 8.15
C ARG A 217 -2.52 13.62 7.04
N TYR A 218 -1.55 14.33 6.48
CA TYR A 218 -0.61 13.73 5.51
C TYR A 218 0.18 12.58 6.12
N ILE A 219 0.71 12.74 7.33
CA ILE A 219 1.47 11.67 8.01
C ILE A 219 0.61 10.45 8.25
N ILE A 220 -0.65 10.59 8.67
CA ILE A 220 -1.55 9.45 8.90
C ILE A 220 -1.63 8.57 7.65
N VAL A 221 -1.82 9.20 6.49
CA VAL A 221 -1.92 8.48 5.20
C VAL A 221 -0.56 7.90 4.79
N LEU A 222 0.51 8.70 4.84
CA LEU A 222 1.86 8.28 4.45
C LEU A 222 2.42 7.15 5.31
N ASP A 223 2.18 7.21 6.62
CA ASP A 223 2.55 6.18 7.58
C ASP A 223 1.79 4.88 7.29
N SER A 224 0.49 4.98 7.03
CA SER A 224 -0.33 3.83 6.64
C SER A 224 0.16 3.19 5.34
N ILE A 225 0.58 4.00 4.35
CA ILE A 225 1.20 3.52 3.10
C ILE A 225 2.51 2.78 3.41
N LYS A 226 3.42 3.38 4.20
CA LYS A 226 4.71 2.76 4.55
C LYS A 226 4.52 1.43 5.26
N ILE A 227 3.62 1.35 6.24
CA ILE A 227 3.34 0.12 6.98
C ILE A 227 2.71 -0.95 6.07
N GLN A 228 1.80 -0.56 5.18
CA GLN A 228 1.17 -1.50 4.26
C GLN A 228 2.08 -1.93 3.10
N SER A 229 3.11 -1.15 2.77
CA SER A 229 4.05 -1.45 1.67
C SER A 229 4.71 -2.84 1.82
N TYR A 230 4.94 -3.31 3.04
CA TYR A 230 5.48 -4.65 3.33
C TYR A 230 4.54 -5.79 2.93
N SER A 231 3.23 -5.53 2.78
CA SER A 231 2.21 -6.52 2.41
C SER A 231 1.84 -6.50 0.91
N GLY A 232 2.56 -5.77 0.07
CA GLY A 232 2.30 -5.63 -1.37
C GLY A 232 1.35 -4.48 -1.73
N TYR A 233 0.75 -4.49 -2.93
CA TYR A 233 -0.16 -3.45 -3.47
C TYR A 233 -1.53 -3.39 -2.77
N LYS A 234 -1.57 -3.44 -1.43
CA LYS A 234 -2.81 -3.30 -0.68
C LYS A 234 -3.22 -1.82 -0.62
N PRO A 235 -4.52 -1.53 -0.85
CA PRO A 235 -5.04 -0.19 -0.69
C PRO A 235 -5.06 0.21 0.79
N VAL A 236 -4.65 1.44 1.08
CA VAL A 236 -4.78 2.09 2.38
C VAL A 236 -6.17 2.70 2.50
N ILE A 237 -6.83 2.49 3.63
CA ILE A 237 -8.14 3.09 3.90
C ILE A 237 -7.93 4.49 4.48
N ILE A 238 -8.48 5.51 3.81
CA ILE A 238 -8.48 6.90 4.29
C ILE A 238 -9.71 7.14 5.18
N SER A 239 -10.88 6.64 4.78
CA SER A 239 -12.11 6.77 5.56
C SER A 239 -13.03 5.57 5.34
N ASN A 240 -13.73 5.13 6.39
CA ASN A 240 -14.64 3.98 6.39
C ASN A 240 -16.13 4.37 6.38
N SER A 241 -16.42 5.66 6.49
CA SER A 241 -17.77 6.16 6.75
C SER A 241 -18.13 7.26 5.77
N LEU A 242 -17.92 7.01 4.47
CA LEU A 242 -18.40 7.92 3.45
C LEU A 242 -19.91 7.73 3.25
N ASP A 243 -20.60 8.86 3.21
CA ASP A 243 -21.96 8.92 2.72
C ASP A 243 -22.00 8.67 1.21
N LYS A 244 -23.18 8.22 0.73
CA LYS A 244 -23.42 7.92 -0.68
C LYS A 244 -23.11 9.11 -1.60
N GLU A 245 -23.44 10.33 -1.19
CA GLU A 245 -23.19 11.55 -1.98
C GLU A 245 -21.69 11.82 -2.13
N ALA A 246 -20.94 11.77 -1.02
CA ALA A 246 -19.49 11.95 -1.05
C ALA A 246 -18.79 10.85 -1.86
N ALA A 247 -19.24 9.60 -1.72
CA ALA A 247 -18.76 8.47 -2.53
C ALA A 247 -18.89 8.74 -4.03
N PHE A 248 -20.05 9.23 -4.49
CA PHE A 248 -20.25 9.57 -5.90
C PHE A 248 -19.38 10.74 -6.38
N ILE A 249 -19.13 11.74 -5.53
CA ILE A 249 -18.21 12.84 -5.87
C ILE A 249 -16.81 12.28 -6.14
N PHE A 250 -16.32 11.38 -5.29
CA PHE A 250 -15.02 10.73 -5.50
C PHE A 250 -15.00 9.83 -6.73
N GLU A 251 -16.07 9.09 -7.01
CA GLU A 251 -16.18 8.29 -8.24
C GLU A 251 -16.16 9.16 -9.51
N GLN A 252 -16.83 10.31 -9.48
CA GLN A 252 -16.84 11.25 -10.62
C GLN A 252 -15.48 11.91 -10.85
N LEU A 253 -14.76 12.23 -9.77
CA LEU A 253 -13.43 12.85 -9.81
C LEU A 253 -12.29 11.83 -9.90
N GLN A 254 -12.58 10.53 -10.03
CA GLN A 254 -11.56 9.48 -10.13
C GLN A 254 -10.50 9.73 -11.22
N PRO A 255 -10.82 10.28 -12.41
CA PRO A 255 -9.81 10.64 -13.41
C PRO A 255 -8.80 11.70 -12.94
N ASP A 256 -9.22 12.60 -12.05
CA ASP A 256 -8.41 13.71 -11.52
C ASP A 256 -7.72 13.36 -10.19
N LEU A 257 -8.00 12.18 -9.64
CA LEU A 257 -7.53 11.70 -8.34
C LEU A 257 -6.87 10.32 -8.50
N PRO A 258 -5.68 10.24 -9.10
CA PRO A 258 -5.01 8.96 -9.35
C PRO A 258 -4.74 8.22 -8.04
N GLY A 259 -4.98 6.91 -8.05
CA GLY A 259 -4.81 6.03 -6.89
C GLY A 259 -5.98 6.04 -5.90
N ILE A 260 -6.90 6.99 -5.97
CA ILE A 260 -8.10 7.02 -5.14
C ILE A 260 -9.16 6.07 -5.70
N MET A 261 -9.78 5.29 -4.81
CA MET A 261 -10.89 4.41 -5.14
C MET A 261 -11.92 4.38 -4.02
N VAL A 262 -13.18 4.19 -4.41
CA VAL A 262 -14.28 4.00 -3.48
C VAL A 262 -14.67 2.53 -3.50
N GLU A 263 -14.78 1.93 -2.32
CA GLU A 263 -15.25 0.56 -2.16
C GLU A 263 -16.50 0.54 -1.30
N THR A 264 -17.47 -0.27 -1.68
CA THR A 264 -18.69 -0.46 -0.90
C THR A 264 -18.44 -1.45 0.24
N GLN A 265 -18.69 -1.02 1.46
CA GLN A 265 -18.70 -1.88 2.65
C GLN A 265 -20.16 -2.26 2.98
N PRO A 266 -20.45 -3.56 3.21
CA PRO A 266 -21.79 -4.02 3.55
C PRO A 266 -22.17 -3.80 5.02
#